data_AF-A0A853C933-F1
#
_entry.id   AF-A0A853C933-F1
#
_cell.length_a   1.000
_cell.length_b   1.000
_cell.length_c   1.000
_cell.angle_alpha   90.00
_cell.angle_beta   90.00
_cell.angle_gamma   90.00
#
_symmetry.space_group_name_H-M   'P 1'
#
loop_
_entity.id
_entity.type
_entity.pdbx_description
1 polymer ?
#
loop_
_entity_poly.entity_id
_entity_poly.type
_entity_poly.pdbx_seq_one_letter_code
_entity_poly.pdbx_strand_id
1 'polypeptide(L)'
;MGLTWEPPLTWRAAWRSDTAQLELYDAGRRLRATLALVVADTPGTQILGPIGRWVDEVPLRAWKSRHGGLLHGGLASILMPDGTVGEAWNGKQHGWRRTHRNGHVVLAGRRYAVRHLTRRRTLIERDGTPVVTMRRTGWRWPWQRHDSTAELRFRMRRESQVLDPVDELAIVVASTACGPSGRPGWWANFFSELSP
;
A
#
# COMPACT_ATOMS: atom_id res chain seq x y z
N MET A 1 24.69 2.03 19.21
CA MET A 1 24.73 2.56 17.82
C MET A 1 23.39 3.25 17.55
N GLY A 2 23.39 4.55 17.28
CA GLY A 2 22.15 5.32 17.11
C GLY A 2 21.44 4.93 15.82
N LEU A 3 20.22 4.42 15.92
CA LEU A 3 19.38 4.12 14.75
C LEU A 3 18.79 5.43 14.20
N THR A 4 19.37 5.92 13.11
CA THR A 4 19.02 7.20 12.48
C THR A 4 17.77 7.07 11.60
N TRP A 5 16.94 8.11 11.59
CA TRP A 5 15.82 8.20 10.66
C TRP A 5 16.30 8.66 9.29
N GLU A 6 16.20 7.78 8.31
CA GLU A 6 16.61 7.97 6.93
C GLU A 6 15.47 8.54 6.06
N PRO A 7 15.80 9.22 4.94
CA PRO A 7 14.81 9.51 3.90
C PRO A 7 14.14 8.21 3.38
N PRO A 8 12.97 8.32 2.73
CA PRO A 8 12.33 7.17 2.11
C PRO A 8 13.17 6.66 0.93
N LEU A 9 12.86 5.45 0.46
CA LEU A 9 13.41 4.93 -0.79
C LEU A 9 13.09 5.93 -1.92
N THR A 10 14.02 6.10 -2.86
CA THR A 10 13.92 7.02 -4.01
C THR A 10 12.96 6.54 -5.11
N TRP A 11 12.03 5.68 -4.73
CA TRP A 11 11.01 5.11 -5.60
C TRP A 11 9.91 6.12 -5.90
N ARG A 12 9.25 5.90 -7.04
CA ARG A 12 8.13 6.71 -7.53
C ARG A 12 6.94 5.80 -7.78
N ALA A 13 5.74 6.37 -7.75
CA ALA A 13 4.56 5.69 -8.22
C ALA A 13 3.77 6.57 -9.20
N ALA A 14 3.12 5.93 -10.17
CA ALA A 14 2.26 6.56 -11.15
C ALA A 14 0.92 5.83 -11.22
N TRP A 15 -0.17 6.59 -11.30
CA TRP A 15 -1.51 6.04 -11.43
C TRP A 15 -1.93 6.02 -12.90
N ARG A 16 -2.38 4.85 -13.38
CA ARG A 16 -2.97 4.64 -14.71
C ARG A 16 -4.49 4.64 -14.58
N SER A 17 -5.13 5.72 -15.04
CA SER A 17 -6.58 5.91 -14.91
C SER A 17 -7.41 5.02 -15.83
N ASP A 18 -6.87 4.69 -17.00
CA ASP A 18 -7.44 3.82 -18.02
C ASP A 18 -7.57 2.37 -17.54
N THR A 19 -6.52 1.84 -16.92
CA THR A 19 -6.48 0.46 -16.42
C THR A 19 -6.79 0.34 -14.92
N ALA A 20 -6.94 1.47 -14.23
CA ALA A 20 -7.06 1.55 -12.77
C ALA A 20 -5.90 0.83 -12.06
N GLN A 21 -4.67 1.07 -12.49
CA GLN A 21 -3.48 0.42 -11.95
C GLN A 21 -2.53 1.43 -11.31
N LEU A 22 -1.80 0.98 -10.29
CA LEU A 22 -0.70 1.72 -9.68
C LEU A 22 0.63 1.11 -10.11
N GLU A 23 1.43 1.87 -10.83
CA GLU A 23 2.77 1.47 -11.28
C GLU A 23 3.82 1.98 -10.29
N LEU A 24 4.78 1.13 -9.93
CA LEU A 24 5.90 1.44 -9.03
C LEU A 24 7.21 1.42 -9.81
N TYR A 25 8.00 2.48 -9.62
CA TYR A 25 9.27 2.69 -10.31
C TYR A 25 10.41 2.84 -9.30
N ASP A 26 11.55 2.23 -9.59
CA ASP A 26 12.76 2.43 -8.78
C ASP A 26 13.43 3.80 -9.04
N ALA A 27 14.55 4.05 -8.37
CA ALA A 27 15.35 5.26 -8.51
C ALA A 27 15.78 5.55 -9.96
N GLY A 28 16.00 4.50 -10.75
CA GLY A 28 16.37 4.56 -12.16
C GLY A 28 15.17 4.71 -13.11
N ARG A 29 13.96 4.93 -12.57
CA ARG A 29 12.70 5.01 -13.32
C ARG A 29 12.35 3.73 -14.07
N ARG A 30 12.84 2.57 -13.61
CA ARG A 30 12.44 1.27 -14.16
C ARG A 30 11.17 0.80 -13.47
N LEU A 31 10.20 0.33 -14.26
CA LEU A 31 8.99 -0.30 -13.71
C LEU A 31 9.40 -1.55 -12.92
N ARG A 32 8.96 -1.64 -11.68
CA ARG A 32 9.26 -2.75 -10.76
C ARG A 32 8.04 -3.55 -10.36
N ALA A 33 6.87 -2.94 -10.38
CA ALA A 33 5.61 -3.63 -10.12
C ALA A 33 4.42 -2.82 -10.63
N THR A 34 3.36 -3.54 -10.97
CA THR A 34 2.04 -2.98 -11.23
C THR A 34 1.06 -3.58 -10.23
N LEU A 35 0.30 -2.72 -9.54
CA LEU A 35 -0.73 -3.14 -8.60
C LEU A 35 -2.11 -2.95 -9.21
N ALA A 36 -2.95 -3.96 -9.07
CA ALA A 36 -4.35 -3.93 -9.47
C ALA A 36 -5.23 -4.42 -8.32
N LEU A 37 -6.41 -3.82 -8.16
CA LEU A 37 -7.38 -4.27 -7.17
C LEU A 37 -7.84 -5.69 -7.51
N VAL A 38 -7.84 -6.59 -6.51
CA VAL A 38 -8.52 -7.87 -6.60
C VAL A 38 -9.92 -7.67 -6.04
N VAL A 39 -10.91 -7.67 -6.94
CA VAL A 39 -12.31 -7.78 -6.55
C VAL A 39 -12.56 -9.27 -6.38
N ALA A 40 -12.61 -9.73 -5.12
CA ALA A 40 -12.90 -11.13 -4.86
C ALA A 40 -14.31 -11.43 -5.34
N ASP A 41 -14.45 -12.34 -6.32
CA ASP A 41 -15.69 -13.04 -6.61
C ASP A 41 -16.08 -13.80 -5.33
N THR A 42 -16.85 -13.13 -4.47
CA THR A 42 -17.30 -13.75 -3.22
C THR A 42 -18.39 -14.74 -3.62
N PRO A 43 -18.25 -16.06 -3.41
CA PRO A 43 -19.31 -17.01 -3.73
C PRO A 43 -20.55 -16.64 -2.89
N GLY A 44 -21.53 -15.98 -3.52
CA GLY A 44 -22.68 -15.37 -2.85
C GLY A 44 -23.12 -14.02 -3.45
N THR A 45 -22.26 -13.28 -4.14
CA THR A 45 -22.66 -12.03 -4.83
C THR A 45 -23.56 -12.27 -6.04
N GLN A 46 -23.52 -13.46 -6.64
CA GLN A 46 -24.44 -13.85 -7.73
C GLN A 46 -25.90 -13.99 -7.26
N ILE A 47 -26.15 -14.20 -5.97
CA ILE A 47 -27.50 -14.33 -5.39
C ILE A 47 -28.12 -12.95 -5.08
N LEU A 48 -27.33 -11.88 -5.07
CA LEU A 48 -27.72 -10.55 -4.59
C LEU A 48 -28.20 -9.58 -5.69
N GLY A 49 -28.28 -10.00 -6.96
CA GLY A 49 -28.82 -9.17 -8.04
C GLY A 49 -28.14 -7.77 -8.11
N PRO A 50 -28.89 -6.66 -8.26
CA PRO A 50 -28.32 -5.31 -8.32
C PRO A 50 -27.38 -4.96 -7.16
N ILE A 51 -27.60 -5.51 -5.96
CA ILE A 51 -26.79 -5.26 -4.75
C ILE A 51 -25.38 -5.84 -4.90
N GLY A 52 -25.20 -6.94 -5.65
CA GLY A 52 -23.88 -7.50 -5.95
C GLY A 52 -23.00 -6.55 -6.77
N ARG A 53 -23.57 -5.84 -7.76
CA ARG A 53 -22.84 -4.79 -8.51
C ARG A 53 -22.37 -3.65 -7.62
N TRP A 54 -23.19 -3.21 -6.66
CA TRP A 54 -22.79 -2.17 -5.70
C TRP A 54 -21.65 -2.61 -4.77
N VAL A 55 -21.59 -3.91 -4.42
CA VAL A 55 -20.53 -4.49 -3.58
C VAL A 55 -19.18 -4.47 -4.28
N ASP A 56 -19.14 -4.63 -5.61
CA ASP A 56 -17.90 -4.59 -6.41
C ASP A 56 -17.50 -3.17 -6.85
N GLU A 57 -18.49 -2.30 -7.08
CA GLU A 57 -18.27 -0.91 -7.45
C GLU A 57 -17.63 -0.07 -6.33
N VAL A 58 -17.97 -0.34 -5.06
CA VAL A 58 -17.44 0.43 -3.93
C VAL A 58 -15.92 0.23 -3.76
N PRO A 59 -15.38 -1.00 -3.72
CA PRO A 59 -13.94 -1.26 -3.72
C PRO A 59 -13.24 -0.65 -4.92
N LEU A 60 -13.77 -0.80 -6.13
CA LEU A 60 -13.15 -0.25 -7.35
C LEU A 60 -13.16 1.28 -7.36
N ARG A 61 -14.27 1.91 -6.98
CA ARG A 61 -14.38 3.36 -6.87
C ARG A 61 -13.44 3.89 -5.81
N ALA A 62 -13.33 3.21 -4.67
CA ALA A 62 -12.38 3.58 -3.62
C ALA A 62 -10.93 3.39 -4.07
N TRP A 63 -10.62 2.31 -4.79
CA TRP A 63 -9.30 2.08 -5.36
C TRP A 63 -8.89 3.18 -6.34
N LYS A 64 -9.81 3.55 -7.25
CA LYS A 64 -9.64 4.65 -8.20
C LYS A 64 -9.47 5.99 -7.48
N SER A 65 -10.36 6.33 -6.54
CA SER A 65 -10.32 7.61 -5.83
C SER A 65 -9.13 7.75 -4.87
N ARG A 66 -8.56 6.62 -4.44
CA ARG A 66 -7.37 6.56 -3.60
C ARG A 66 -6.10 6.27 -4.39
N HIS A 67 -6.18 6.22 -5.72
CA HIS A 67 -5.07 5.97 -6.63
C HIS A 67 -4.19 4.78 -6.20
N GLY A 68 -4.82 3.63 -5.94
CA GLY A 68 -4.13 2.42 -5.50
C GLY A 68 -4.06 2.20 -3.99
N GLY A 69 -4.74 3.02 -3.19
CA GLY A 69 -4.89 2.78 -1.75
C GLY A 69 -5.99 1.79 -1.42
N LEU A 70 -5.65 0.66 -0.78
CA LEU A 70 -6.63 -0.36 -0.41
C LEU A 70 -7.58 0.11 0.69
N LEU A 71 -8.85 -0.27 0.57
CA LEU A 71 -9.79 -0.25 1.69
C LEU A 71 -9.37 -1.27 2.77
N HIS A 72 -9.90 -1.13 3.98
CA HIS A 72 -9.76 -2.17 5.00
C HIS A 72 -10.40 -3.48 4.53
N GLY A 73 -9.67 -4.57 4.71
CA GLY A 73 -10.01 -5.88 4.16
C GLY A 73 -9.75 -6.03 2.66
N GLY A 74 -9.32 -4.97 1.96
CA GLY A 74 -9.06 -4.98 0.52
C GLY A 74 -7.78 -5.73 0.16
N LEU A 75 -7.79 -6.32 -1.03
CA LEU A 75 -6.69 -7.10 -1.61
C LEU A 75 -6.29 -6.48 -2.96
N ALA A 76 -4.99 -6.41 -3.22
CA ALA A 76 -4.44 -6.08 -4.53
C ALA A 76 -3.47 -7.18 -4.98
N SER A 77 -3.47 -7.47 -6.27
CA SER A 77 -2.46 -8.28 -6.93
C SER A 77 -1.30 -7.39 -7.32
N ILE A 78 -0.08 -7.90 -7.21
CA ILE A 78 1.16 -7.24 -7.57
C ILE A 78 1.77 -8.05 -8.70
N LEU A 79 1.91 -7.46 -9.88
CA LEU A 79 2.58 -8.08 -11.03
C LEU A 79 3.98 -7.48 -11.19
N MET A 80 5.01 -8.30 -11.08
CA MET A 80 6.39 -7.93 -11.35
C MET A 80 6.72 -8.08 -12.85
N PRO A 81 7.75 -7.39 -13.39
CA PRO A 81 8.13 -7.47 -14.80
C PRO A 81 8.54 -8.85 -15.30
N ASP A 82 9.00 -9.72 -14.40
CA ASP A 82 9.36 -11.12 -14.70
C ASP A 82 8.15 -12.07 -14.72
N GLY A 83 6.94 -11.54 -14.52
CA GLY A 83 5.70 -12.31 -14.43
C GLY A 83 5.39 -12.84 -13.03
N THR A 84 6.26 -12.61 -12.04
CA THR A 84 6.01 -13.03 -10.66
C THR A 84 4.79 -12.28 -10.11
N VAL A 85 3.85 -13.04 -9.54
CA VAL A 85 2.65 -12.50 -8.90
C VAL A 85 2.83 -12.50 -7.39
N GLY A 86 2.49 -11.37 -6.77
CA GLY A 86 2.37 -11.21 -5.33
C GLY A 86 1.03 -10.59 -4.95
N GLU A 87 0.84 -10.36 -3.67
CA GLU A 87 -0.41 -9.85 -3.13
C GLU A 87 -0.17 -8.85 -1.99
N ALA A 88 -1.02 -7.84 -1.90
CA ALA A 88 -1.07 -6.90 -0.80
C ALA A 88 -2.46 -6.90 -0.19
N TRP A 89 -2.54 -7.12 1.11
CA TRP A 89 -3.77 -7.06 1.87
C TRP A 89 -3.69 -6.00 2.95
N ASN A 90 -4.67 -5.08 2.94
CA ASN A 90 -4.82 -4.09 4.00
C ASN A 90 -5.80 -4.65 5.02
N GLY A 91 -5.34 -4.94 6.24
CA GLY A 91 -6.15 -5.60 7.27
C GLY A 91 -7.52 -4.96 7.54
N LYS A 92 -8.41 -5.71 8.17
CA LYS A 92 -9.74 -5.28 8.60
C LYS A 92 -9.67 -4.27 9.74
N GLN A 93 -10.49 -3.23 9.68
CA GLN A 93 -10.60 -2.24 10.75
C GLN A 93 -11.14 -2.85 12.06
N HIS A 94 -12.03 -3.83 11.93
CA HIS A 94 -12.72 -4.50 13.01
C HIS A 94 -12.40 -6.00 13.02
N GLY A 95 -12.37 -6.59 14.20
CA GLY A 95 -12.04 -7.99 14.40
C GLY A 95 -11.59 -8.26 15.82
N TRP A 96 -12.00 -9.42 16.34
CA TRP A 96 -11.64 -9.89 17.68
C TRP A 96 -10.14 -10.20 17.78
N ARG A 97 -9.53 -10.70 16.70
CA ARG A 97 -8.10 -10.98 16.63
C ARG A 97 -7.33 -9.74 16.17
N ARG A 98 -6.29 -9.35 16.92
CA ARG A 98 -5.37 -8.25 16.56
C ARG A 98 -4.72 -8.45 15.19
N THR A 99 -4.46 -9.70 14.80
CA THR A 99 -3.89 -10.05 13.50
C THR A 99 -4.76 -9.61 12.32
N HIS A 100 -6.09 -9.53 12.51
CA HIS A 100 -6.99 -9.09 11.45
C HIS A 100 -6.85 -7.59 11.16
N ARG A 101 -6.25 -6.80 12.07
CA ARG A 101 -6.09 -5.35 11.93
C ARG A 101 -4.80 -4.93 11.26
N ASN A 102 -3.91 -5.88 11.03
CA ASN A 102 -2.62 -5.67 10.37
C ASN A 102 -2.72 -6.11 8.91
N GLY A 103 -1.97 -5.46 8.03
CA GLY A 103 -1.85 -5.86 6.64
C GLY A 103 -0.76 -6.92 6.45
N HIS A 104 -0.68 -7.46 5.24
CA HIS A 104 0.49 -8.20 4.79
C HIS A 104 0.76 -7.96 3.31
N VAL A 105 2.00 -8.17 2.92
CA VAL A 105 2.46 -8.20 1.53
C VAL A 105 3.16 -9.54 1.30
N VAL A 106 2.82 -10.24 0.24
CA VAL A 106 3.48 -11.48 -0.19
C VAL A 106 4.14 -11.19 -1.53
N LEU A 107 5.46 -11.36 -1.60
CA LEU A 107 6.26 -11.09 -2.80
C LEU A 107 7.36 -12.13 -2.91
N ALA A 108 7.50 -12.75 -4.09
CA ALA A 108 8.56 -13.72 -4.39
C ALA A 108 8.73 -14.79 -3.29
N GLY A 109 7.61 -15.34 -2.78
CA GLY A 109 7.59 -16.36 -1.73
C GLY A 109 7.85 -15.88 -0.30
N ARG A 110 8.10 -14.58 -0.09
CA ARG A 110 8.34 -13.98 1.23
C ARG A 110 7.09 -13.31 1.77
N ARG A 111 6.89 -13.36 3.10
CA ARG A 111 5.77 -12.70 3.76
C ARG A 111 6.23 -11.52 4.60
N TYR A 112 5.66 -10.36 4.30
CA TYR A 112 5.89 -9.11 5.02
C TYR A 112 4.64 -8.76 5.82
N ALA A 113 4.72 -8.80 7.15
CA ALA A 113 3.66 -8.32 8.02
C ALA A 113 3.72 -6.79 8.15
N VAL A 114 2.58 -6.12 7.95
CA VAL A 114 2.46 -4.66 8.05
C VAL A 114 1.71 -4.33 9.34
N ARG A 115 2.47 -3.97 10.39
CA ARG A 115 1.94 -3.71 11.73
C ARG A 115 1.84 -2.23 12.00
N HIS A 116 0.64 -1.75 12.23
CA HIS A 116 0.42 -0.34 12.56
C HIS A 116 0.62 -0.11 14.06
N LEU A 117 1.77 0.45 14.42
CA LEU A 117 2.11 0.74 15.82
C LEU A 117 1.35 1.96 16.34
N THR A 118 1.21 2.99 15.49
CA THR A 118 0.42 4.19 15.79
C THR A 118 -0.17 4.75 14.50
N ARG A 119 -0.97 5.82 14.62
CA ARG A 119 -1.46 6.60 13.46
C ARG A 119 -0.37 7.09 12.49
N ARG A 120 0.89 7.18 12.95
CA ARG A 120 2.01 7.73 12.18
C ARG A 120 3.19 6.76 12.06
N ARG A 121 3.10 5.57 12.64
CA ARG A 121 4.19 4.59 12.66
C ARG A 121 3.69 3.22 12.24
N THR A 122 4.40 2.62 11.29
CA THR A 122 4.17 1.26 10.81
C THR A 122 5.47 0.50 10.88
N LEU A 123 5.43 -0.71 11.42
CA LEU A 123 6.51 -1.67 11.42
C LEU A 123 6.27 -2.68 10.30
N ILE A 124 7.31 -2.96 9.52
CA ILE A 124 7.32 -4.05 8.54
C ILE A 124 8.23 -5.15 9.07
N GLU A 125 7.70 -6.37 9.13
CA GLU A 125 8.42 -7.57 9.54
C GLU A 125 8.45 -8.56 8.37
N ARG A 126 9.63 -9.04 7.99
CA ARG A 126 9.80 -10.16 7.04
C ARG A 126 9.88 -11.45 7.84
N ASP A 127 8.91 -12.33 7.66
CA ASP A 127 8.86 -13.63 8.32
C ASP A 127 9.08 -13.54 9.85
N GLY A 128 8.49 -12.51 10.47
CA GLY A 128 8.60 -12.24 11.91
C GLY A 128 9.83 -11.43 12.34
N THR A 129 10.75 -11.13 11.42
CA THR A 129 11.95 -10.32 11.69
C THR A 129 11.70 -8.85 11.31
N PRO A 130 11.86 -7.87 12.23
CA PRO A 130 11.77 -6.46 11.90
C PRO A 130 12.72 -6.03 10.77
N VAL A 131 12.16 -5.41 9.72
CA VAL A 131 12.93 -4.88 8.58
C VAL A 131 13.05 -3.37 8.68
N VAL A 132 11.91 -2.68 8.78
CA VAL A 132 11.87 -1.22 8.84
C VAL A 132 10.72 -0.74 9.71
N THR A 133 10.98 0.27 10.52
CA THR A 133 9.95 1.13 11.08
C THR A 133 9.83 2.36 10.20
N MET A 134 8.66 2.57 9.62
CA MET A 134 8.33 3.76 8.86
C MET A 134 7.57 4.77 9.73
N ARG A 135 7.89 6.06 9.59
CA ARG A 135 7.22 7.17 10.26
C ARG A 135 6.77 8.22 9.25
N ARG A 136 5.48 8.56 9.26
CA ARG A 136 4.97 9.65 8.41
C ARG A 136 5.60 10.99 8.79
N THR A 137 6.00 11.76 7.78
CA THR A 137 6.54 13.13 7.93
C THR A 137 5.68 14.16 7.22
N GLY A 138 5.58 15.35 7.82
CA GLY A 138 4.88 16.50 7.25
C GLY A 138 3.41 16.64 7.65
N TRP A 139 3.02 17.88 7.90
CA TRP A 139 1.66 18.41 7.75
C TRP A 139 1.74 19.33 6.54
N ARG A 140 0.90 19.15 5.52
CA ARG A 140 0.80 20.10 4.42
C ARG A 140 -0.57 20.74 4.44
N TRP A 141 -0.57 22.00 4.04
CA TRP A 141 -1.78 22.76 3.82
C TRP A 141 -2.36 22.41 2.43
N PRO A 142 -3.70 22.43 2.26
CA PRO A 142 -4.39 21.90 1.07
C PRO A 142 -3.97 22.52 -0.28
N TRP A 143 -3.32 23.68 -0.27
CA TRP A 143 -2.99 24.43 -1.49
C TRP A 143 -1.70 24.02 -2.19
N GLN A 144 -0.88 23.14 -1.61
CA GLN A 144 0.35 22.67 -2.26
C GLN A 144 0.07 21.51 -3.23
N ARG A 145 -0.72 21.80 -4.27
CA ARG A 145 -0.92 20.97 -5.46
C ARG A 145 0.31 21.07 -6.35
N HIS A 146 0.94 19.94 -6.69
CA HIS A 146 1.48 19.69 -8.04
C HIS A 146 2.04 18.27 -8.17
N ASP A 147 1.86 17.76 -9.39
CA ASP A 147 2.53 16.66 -10.08
C ASP A 147 1.95 15.24 -9.97
N SER A 148 1.85 14.60 -11.13
CA SER A 148 1.38 13.21 -11.34
C SER A 148 2.38 12.16 -10.82
N THR A 149 3.54 12.62 -10.36
CA THR A 149 4.60 11.83 -9.75
C THR A 149 4.82 12.31 -8.31
N ALA A 150 4.10 11.72 -7.36
CA ALA A 150 4.28 12.05 -5.95
C ALA A 150 5.47 11.31 -5.34
N GLU A 151 6.37 12.04 -4.69
CA GLU A 151 7.45 11.44 -3.89
C GLU A 151 6.90 10.88 -2.57
N LEU A 152 7.40 9.70 -2.17
CA LEU A 152 7.07 9.07 -0.91
C LEU A 152 7.41 9.99 0.27
N ARG A 153 6.49 10.21 1.22
CA ARG A 153 6.69 11.13 2.36
C ARG A 153 6.63 10.45 3.72
N PHE A 154 7.65 9.63 3.97
CA PHE A 154 7.91 9.06 5.29
C PHE A 154 9.41 9.04 5.56
N ARG A 155 9.77 8.89 6.82
CA ARG A 155 11.12 8.53 7.25
C ARG A 155 11.16 7.05 7.56
N MET A 156 12.27 6.43 7.25
CA MET A 156 12.53 5.03 7.56
C MET A 156 13.53 4.93 8.69
N ARG A 157 13.35 3.93 9.54
CA ARG A 157 14.37 3.45 10.45
C ARG A 157 14.57 1.98 10.14
N ARG A 158 15.72 1.62 9.60
CA ARG A 158 16.07 0.22 9.31
C ARG A 158 16.30 -0.49 10.64
N GLU A 159 15.65 -1.63 10.83
CA GLU A 159 15.83 -2.48 12.01
C GLU A 159 16.80 -3.65 11.71
N SER A 160 16.97 -4.02 10.44
CA SER A 160 17.92 -5.03 9.95
C SER A 160 18.92 -4.43 8.94
N GLN A 161 20.05 -5.10 8.71
CA GLN A 161 21.06 -4.70 7.72
C GLN A 161 20.72 -5.19 6.30
N VAL A 162 21.14 -4.37 5.31
CA VAL A 162 20.96 -4.44 3.84
C VAL A 162 19.58 -4.91 3.36
N LEU A 163 18.79 -3.97 2.87
CA LEU A 163 17.57 -4.27 2.12
C LEU A 163 17.94 -4.78 0.74
N ASP A 164 17.36 -5.91 0.34
CA ASP A 164 17.43 -6.33 -1.05
C ASP A 164 16.27 -5.70 -1.87
N PRO A 165 16.29 -5.80 -3.21
CA PRO A 165 15.25 -5.19 -4.05
C PRO A 165 13.81 -5.67 -3.75
N VAL A 166 13.64 -6.90 -3.24
CA VAL A 166 12.32 -7.43 -2.88
C VAL A 166 11.84 -6.80 -1.57
N ASP A 167 12.74 -6.63 -0.60
CA ASP A 167 12.45 -5.91 0.64
C ASP A 167 12.08 -4.45 0.34
N GLU A 168 12.83 -3.78 -0.54
CA GLU A 168 12.53 -2.43 -0.97
C GLU A 168 11.13 -2.34 -1.60
N LEU A 169 10.81 -3.23 -2.54
CA LEU A 169 9.49 -3.26 -3.17
C LEU A 169 8.38 -3.52 -2.13
N ALA A 170 8.57 -4.46 -1.21
CA ALA A 170 7.60 -4.75 -0.16
C ALA A 170 7.33 -3.53 0.73
N ILE A 171 8.38 -2.77 1.05
CA ILE A 171 8.28 -1.50 1.80
C ILE A 171 7.49 -0.48 1.00
N VAL A 172 7.78 -0.32 -0.30
CA VAL A 172 7.05 0.60 -1.16
C VAL A 172 5.57 0.21 -1.27
N VAL A 173 5.27 -1.06 -1.54
CA VAL A 173 3.89 -1.59 -1.60
C VAL A 173 3.16 -1.38 -0.28
N ALA A 174 3.78 -1.71 0.86
CA ALA A 174 3.18 -1.49 2.16
C ALA A 174 2.92 0.00 2.42
N SER A 175 3.82 0.89 1.97
CA SER A 175 3.65 2.33 2.11
C SER A 175 2.60 2.92 1.16
N THR A 176 2.34 2.30 0.00
CA THR A 176 1.37 2.77 -1.00
C THR A 176 -0.02 2.20 -0.76
N ALA A 177 -0.12 0.88 -0.62
CA ALA A 177 -1.40 0.17 -0.57
C ALA A 177 -1.94 0.01 0.86
N CYS A 178 -1.08 -0.12 1.88
CA CYS A 178 -1.50 -0.50 3.25
C CYS A 178 -1.50 0.71 4.22
N GLY A 179 -2.69 1.20 4.56
CA GLY A 179 -2.88 2.31 5.52
C GLY A 179 -3.08 1.87 6.96
N PRO A 180 -2.74 2.72 7.95
CA PRO A 180 -2.98 2.43 9.36
C PRO A 180 -4.47 2.28 9.66
N SER A 181 -4.80 1.39 10.61
CA SER A 181 -6.20 1.07 10.93
C SER A 181 -7.03 2.31 11.25
N GLY A 182 -8.20 2.45 10.61
CA GLY A 182 -9.13 3.57 10.82
C GLY A 182 -8.87 4.81 9.96
N ARG A 183 -7.92 4.76 9.01
CA ARG A 183 -7.66 5.82 8.03
C ARG A 183 -7.23 5.21 6.68
N PRO A 184 -7.45 5.92 5.56
CA PRO A 184 -6.96 5.49 4.24
C PRO A 184 -5.43 5.25 4.25
N GLY A 185 -4.95 4.42 3.31
CA GLY A 185 -3.54 4.27 2.89
C GLY A 185 -2.68 5.52 3.08
N TRP A 186 -1.39 5.37 3.39
CA TRP A 186 -0.50 6.55 3.47
C TRP A 186 -0.48 7.37 2.17
N TRP A 187 -0.75 6.73 1.03
CA TRP A 187 -1.01 7.36 -0.27
C TRP A 187 -2.42 7.90 -0.48
N ALA A 188 -3.44 7.28 0.12
CA ALA A 188 -4.83 7.66 -0.12
C ALA A 188 -5.20 9.06 0.41
N ASN A 189 -4.43 9.62 1.37
CA ASN A 189 -4.57 11.02 1.79
C ASN A 189 -3.78 12.01 0.90
N PHE A 190 -2.91 11.52 0.01
CA PHE A 190 -2.09 12.35 -0.88
C PHE A 190 -2.86 12.74 -2.14
N PHE A 191 -3.76 11.87 -2.61
CA PHE A 191 -4.60 12.11 -3.78
C PHE A 191 -6.05 12.46 -3.45
N SER A 192 -6.51 12.22 -2.21
CA SER A 192 -7.83 12.73 -1.79
C SER A 192 -7.91 14.27 -1.78
N GLU A 193 -6.77 14.96 -1.92
CA GLU A 193 -6.66 16.42 -2.12
C GLU A 193 -6.67 16.84 -3.61
N LEU A 194 -6.80 15.87 -4.54
CA LEU A 194 -6.88 16.06 -5.99
C LEU A 194 -8.30 15.87 -6.56
N SER A 195 -9.30 15.56 -5.73
CA SER A 195 -10.68 15.80 -6.12
C SER A 195 -10.97 17.30 -5.99
N PRO A 196 -11.62 17.94 -6.99
CA PRO A 196 -12.22 19.26 -6.80
C PRO A 196 -13.23 19.26 -5.64
#